data_AF-A0A426TZC4-F1
#
_entry.id   AF-A0A426TZC4-F1
#
_cell.length_a   1.000
_cell.length_b   1.000
_cell.length_c   1.000
_cell.angle_alpha   90.00
_cell.angle_beta   90.00
_cell.angle_gamma   90.00
#
_symmetry.space_group_name_H-M   'P 1'
#
loop_
_entity.id
_entity.type
_entity.pdbx_description
1 polymer ?
#
loop_
_entity_poly.entity_id
_entity_poly.type
_entity_poly.pdbx_seq_one_letter_code
_entity_poly.pdbx_strand_id
1 'polypeptide(L)'
;MLYVNGAVAGVTPASGTIVTTSGALRMGGNSPWGEYFAGRIDAVRIYNRALSPHEIALSQNVAIGDEARMDGGGSGSPTPRVRSISYAYDGLNRLTEATYSTGETYAYGYDLAGNRTSATTNGVTMTQSYNAANQVIGWSYDAAGNRLSDGTTTSTYDALSRILISATIL
;
A
#
# COMPACT_ATOMS: atom_id res chain seq x y z
N MET A 1 24.38 -18.88 -8.53
CA MET A 1 23.90 -18.53 -7.17
C MET A 1 22.55 -19.19 -6.97
N LEU A 2 22.37 -19.92 -5.87
CA LEU A 2 21.11 -20.58 -5.50
C LEU A 2 20.54 -19.89 -4.26
N TYR A 3 19.27 -19.54 -4.32
CA TYR A 3 18.51 -19.04 -3.18
C TYR A 3 17.43 -20.06 -2.81
N VAL A 4 17.24 -20.30 -1.51
CA VAL A 4 16.15 -21.14 -0.98
C VAL A 4 15.43 -20.31 0.07
N ASN A 5 14.12 -20.12 -0.08
CA ASN A 5 13.30 -19.27 0.80
C ASN A 5 13.88 -17.85 1.00
N GLY A 6 14.51 -17.29 -0.04
CA GLY A 6 15.05 -15.91 -0.04
C GLY A 6 16.43 -15.77 0.57
N ALA A 7 16.96 -16.81 1.22
CA ALA A 7 18.33 -16.84 1.70
C ALA A 7 19.26 -17.45 0.65
N VAL A 8 20.51 -16.97 0.57
CA VAL A 8 21.55 -17.60 -0.24
C VAL A 8 21.83 -18.99 0.31
N ALA A 9 21.55 -20.01 -0.48
CA ALA A 9 21.80 -21.41 -0.12
C ALA A 9 23.12 -21.93 -0.68
N GLY A 10 23.64 -21.30 -1.76
CA GLY A 10 24.93 -21.68 -2.32
C GLY A 10 25.40 -20.76 -3.44
N VAL A 11 26.71 -20.54 -3.52
CA VAL A 11 27.34 -19.77 -4.59
C VAL A 11 28.52 -20.57 -5.13
N THR A 12 28.37 -21.07 -6.35
CA THR A 12 29.50 -21.58 -7.14
C THR A 12 29.66 -20.63 -8.33
N PRO A 13 30.74 -19.85 -8.39
CA PRO A 13 31.03 -19.04 -9.58
C PRO A 13 31.36 -19.98 -10.74
N ALA A 14 30.72 -19.75 -11.88
CA ALA A 14 31.01 -20.43 -13.13
C ALA A 14 31.47 -19.39 -14.15
N SER A 15 32.58 -19.65 -14.82
CA SER A 15 33.14 -18.82 -15.89
C SER A 15 33.11 -19.56 -17.22
N GLY A 16 32.93 -18.84 -18.32
CA GLY A 16 32.86 -19.39 -19.67
C GLY A 16 31.58 -19.00 -20.40
N THR A 17 31.45 -19.41 -21.66
CA THR A 17 30.27 -19.16 -22.48
C THR A 17 29.14 -20.12 -22.08
N ILE A 18 27.91 -19.61 -21.96
CA ILE A 18 26.75 -20.48 -21.79
C ILE A 18 26.58 -21.27 -23.09
N VAL A 19 26.73 -22.60 -23.00
CA VAL A 19 26.49 -23.49 -24.14
C VAL A 19 24.98 -23.55 -24.37
N THR A 20 24.53 -23.00 -25.50
CA THR A 20 23.13 -23.04 -25.91
C THR A 20 22.86 -24.29 -26.71
N THR A 21 21.72 -24.94 -26.47
CA THR A 21 21.23 -26.07 -27.28
C THR A 21 19.88 -25.73 -27.88
N SER A 22 19.56 -26.29 -29.05
CA SER A 22 18.22 -26.22 -29.64
C SER A 22 17.24 -27.26 -29.08
N GLY A 23 17.70 -28.12 -28.16
CA GLY A 23 16.84 -29.07 -27.47
C GLY A 23 15.79 -28.38 -26.60
N ALA A 24 14.66 -29.05 -26.37
CA ALA A 24 13.62 -28.55 -25.49
C ALA A 24 14.15 -28.31 -24.07
N LEU A 25 13.78 -27.18 -23.46
CA LEU A 25 14.05 -26.92 -22.04
C LEU A 25 13.30 -27.97 -21.20
N ARG A 26 14.02 -28.66 -20.33
CA ARG A 26 13.46 -29.65 -19.40
C ARG A 26 13.68 -29.17 -17.97
N MET A 27 12.62 -29.25 -17.16
CA MET A 27 12.63 -28.93 -15.74
C MET A 27 12.05 -30.11 -14.97
N GLY A 28 12.70 -30.52 -13.88
CA GLY A 28 12.23 -31.63 -13.04
C GLY A 28 12.45 -33.03 -13.61
N GLY A 29 13.27 -33.21 -14.66
CA GLY A 29 13.53 -34.54 -15.19
C GLY A 29 14.67 -34.60 -16.20
N ASN A 30 15.46 -35.66 -16.11
CA ASN A 30 16.59 -35.95 -16.97
C ASN A 30 16.45 -37.37 -17.57
N SER A 31 15.73 -37.45 -18.70
CA SER A 31 15.34 -38.71 -19.33
C SER A 31 16.49 -39.70 -19.63
N PRO A 32 17.70 -39.29 -20.08
CA PRO A 32 18.78 -40.24 -20.34
C PRO A 32 19.32 -40.97 -19.11
N TRP A 33 19.09 -40.44 -17.90
CA TRP A 33 19.59 -41.03 -16.64
C TRP A 33 18.46 -41.40 -15.66
N GLY A 34 17.19 -41.24 -16.06
CA GLY A 34 16.03 -41.64 -15.24
C GLY A 34 15.83 -40.81 -13.98
N GLU A 35 16.49 -39.67 -13.84
CA GLU A 35 16.38 -38.80 -12.67
C GLU A 35 15.16 -37.89 -12.83
N TYR A 36 14.09 -38.14 -12.08
CA TYR A 36 12.90 -37.30 -12.09
C TYR A 36 12.66 -36.71 -10.70
N PHE A 37 12.21 -35.47 -10.66
CA PHE A 37 11.74 -34.86 -9.43
C PHE A 37 10.49 -35.62 -8.95
N ALA A 38 10.58 -36.19 -7.76
CA ALA A 38 9.46 -36.90 -7.13
C ALA A 38 8.48 -35.91 -6.51
N GLY A 39 7.63 -35.29 -7.32
CA GLY A 39 6.63 -34.33 -6.88
C GLY A 39 6.01 -33.51 -8.00
N ARG A 40 5.25 -32.47 -7.63
CA ARG A 40 4.73 -31.47 -8.57
C ARG A 40 5.61 -30.23 -8.53
N ILE A 41 5.96 -29.71 -9.70
CA ILE A 41 6.57 -28.40 -9.86
C ILE A 41 5.46 -27.45 -10.29
N ASP A 42 5.28 -26.36 -9.57
CA ASP A 42 4.36 -25.28 -9.88
C ASP A 42 5.07 -23.93 -9.64
N ALA A 43 4.48 -22.84 -10.14
CA ALA A 43 4.94 -21.48 -9.95
C ALA A 43 6.38 -21.21 -10.44
N VAL A 44 6.74 -21.71 -11.63
CA VAL A 44 8.06 -21.48 -12.24
C VAL A 44 8.15 -20.10 -12.91
N ARG A 45 9.18 -19.32 -12.57
CA ARG A 45 9.56 -18.09 -13.29
C ARG A 45 10.96 -18.18 -13.86
N ILE A 46 11.12 -17.69 -15.08
CA ILE A 46 12.40 -17.64 -15.81
C ILE A 46 12.66 -16.20 -16.21
N TYR A 47 13.88 -15.72 -15.93
CA TYR A 47 14.29 -14.36 -16.21
C TYR A 47 15.46 -14.35 -17.18
N ASN A 48 15.46 -13.41 -18.11
CA ASN A 48 16.57 -13.17 -19.05
C ASN A 48 17.68 -12.27 -18.46
N ARG A 49 17.65 -12.03 -17.14
CA ARG A 49 18.62 -11.20 -16.42
C ARG A 49 18.87 -11.74 -15.02
N ALA A 50 19.97 -11.30 -14.42
CA ALA A 50 20.18 -11.46 -12.99
C ALA A 50 19.16 -10.62 -12.20
N LEU A 51 18.65 -11.19 -11.11
CA LEU A 51 17.78 -10.51 -10.16
C LEU A 51 18.58 -10.02 -8.95
N SER A 52 18.16 -8.89 -8.39
CA SER A 52 18.64 -8.43 -7.08
C SER A 52 18.05 -9.26 -5.93
N PRO A 53 18.69 -9.28 -4.75
CA PRO A 53 18.13 -9.94 -3.57
C PRO A 53 16.71 -9.47 -3.21
N HIS A 54 16.41 -8.18 -3.40
CA HIS A 54 15.08 -7.61 -3.16
C HIS A 54 14.03 -8.16 -4.15
N GLU A 55 14.36 -8.29 -5.43
CA GLU A 55 13.47 -8.86 -6.44
C GLU A 55 13.21 -10.35 -6.21
N ILE A 56 14.21 -11.09 -5.72
CA ILE A 56 14.05 -12.49 -5.34
C ILE A 56 13.07 -12.64 -4.17
N ALA A 57 13.18 -11.76 -3.15
CA ALA A 57 12.27 -11.77 -2.00
C ALA A 57 10.84 -11.42 -2.40
N LEU A 58 10.67 -10.48 -3.32
CA LEU A 58 9.37 -10.10 -3.87
C LEU A 58 8.74 -11.23 -4.71
N SER A 59 9.51 -11.90 -5.56
CA SER A 59 8.99 -12.98 -6.41
C SER A 59 8.42 -14.16 -5.63
N GLN A 60 8.83 -14.39 -4.38
CA GLN A 60 8.34 -15.50 -3.56
C GLN A 60 6.89 -15.34 -3.13
N ASN A 61 6.40 -14.09 -3.06
CA ASN A 61 5.08 -13.77 -2.51
C ASN A 61 4.06 -13.39 -3.59
N VAL A 62 4.43 -13.51 -4.87
CA VAL A 62 3.55 -13.18 -5.99
C VAL A 62 3.04 -14.49 -6.61
N ALA A 63 1.74 -14.58 -6.86
CA ALA A 63 1.16 -15.69 -7.62
C ALA A 63 1.50 -15.57 -9.11
N ILE A 64 1.68 -16.70 -9.81
CA ILE A 64 1.79 -16.68 -11.28
C ILE A 64 0.39 -16.45 -11.85
N GLY A 65 0.21 -15.42 -12.69
CA GLY A 65 -1.07 -15.13 -13.37
C GLY A 65 -1.75 -13.80 -13.02
N ASP A 66 -1.41 -13.16 -11.89
CA ASP A 66 -1.87 -11.79 -11.55
C ASP A 66 -1.12 -10.68 -12.33
N GLU A 67 -0.27 -11.09 -13.26
CA GLU A 67 0.64 -10.26 -14.05
C GLU A 67 -0.10 -9.45 -15.14
N ALA A 68 -1.35 -9.83 -15.46
CA ALA A 68 -2.14 -9.27 -16.56
C ALA A 68 -2.95 -8.01 -16.21
N ARG A 69 -2.82 -7.45 -15.00
CA ARG A 69 -3.57 -6.25 -14.57
C ARG A 69 -2.83 -4.92 -14.81
N MET A 70 -1.75 -4.94 -15.59
CA MET A 70 -1.06 -3.75 -16.09
C MET A 70 -1.13 -3.77 -17.62
N ASP A 71 -2.04 -2.98 -18.19
CA ASP A 71 -2.14 -2.76 -19.64
C ASP A 71 -0.88 -2.05 -20.14
N GLY A 72 -0.15 -2.72 -21.04
CA GLY A 72 1.01 -2.15 -21.74
C GLY A 72 2.10 -3.19 -21.96
N GLY A 73 2.05 -3.86 -23.11
CA GLY A 73 3.00 -4.90 -23.52
C GLY A 73 4.47 -4.50 -23.34
N GLY A 74 5.18 -5.26 -22.52
CA GLY A 74 6.62 -5.19 -22.39
C GLY A 74 7.11 -6.45 -21.70
N SER A 75 8.19 -7.03 -22.21
CA SER A 75 8.86 -8.23 -21.69
C SER A 75 9.58 -7.93 -20.35
N GLY A 76 8.85 -7.37 -19.39
CA GLY A 76 9.31 -6.95 -18.09
C GLY A 76 8.89 -7.95 -17.03
N SER A 77 9.87 -8.60 -16.43
CA SER A 77 9.81 -9.24 -15.11
C SER A 77 8.73 -8.61 -14.22
N PRO A 78 7.76 -9.37 -13.68
CA PRO A 78 6.72 -8.81 -12.82
C PRO A 78 7.38 -8.33 -11.54
N THR A 79 7.81 -7.08 -11.51
CA THR A 79 8.09 -6.40 -10.25
C THR A 79 6.73 -6.21 -9.57
N PRO A 80 6.42 -6.89 -8.46
CA PRO A 80 5.21 -6.58 -7.74
C PRO A 80 5.26 -5.10 -7.38
N ARG A 81 4.18 -4.40 -7.71
CA ARG A 81 4.04 -2.99 -7.38
C ARG A 81 3.86 -2.89 -5.86
N VAL A 82 4.96 -2.73 -5.14
CA VAL A 82 4.93 -2.46 -3.70
C VAL A 82 4.36 -1.06 -3.51
N ARG A 83 3.16 -0.98 -2.91
CA ARG A 83 2.62 0.28 -2.40
C ARG A 83 3.24 0.53 -1.02
N SER A 84 4.06 1.57 -0.90
CA SER A 84 4.58 2.02 0.39
C SER A 84 3.93 3.35 0.78
N ILE A 85 3.97 3.65 2.09
CA ILE A 85 3.47 4.89 2.67
C ILE A 85 4.56 5.40 3.62
N SER A 86 4.97 6.65 3.45
CA SER A 86 5.85 7.34 4.40
C SER A 86 5.00 8.24 5.28
N TYR A 87 5.29 8.28 6.58
CA TYR A 87 4.57 9.10 7.55
C TYR A 87 5.54 10.07 8.24
N ALA A 88 5.11 11.31 8.45
CA ALA A 88 5.80 12.29 9.29
C ALA A 88 4.91 12.69 10.47
N TYR A 89 5.53 13.01 11.61
CA TYR A 89 4.83 13.36 12.84
C TYR A 89 5.42 14.63 13.45
N ASP A 90 4.60 15.37 14.19
CA ASP A 90 5.07 16.47 15.03
C ASP A 90 5.63 15.98 16.38
N GLY A 91 6.12 16.90 17.21
CA GLY A 91 6.66 16.61 18.54
C GLY A 91 5.66 16.05 19.55
N LEU A 92 4.35 16.05 19.24
CA LEU A 92 3.29 15.43 20.03
C LEU A 92 2.86 14.07 19.45
N ASN A 93 3.63 13.53 18.51
CA ASN A 93 3.35 12.27 17.82
C ASN A 93 2.03 12.27 17.03
N ARG A 94 1.65 13.43 16.48
CA ARG A 94 0.48 13.58 15.60
C ARG A 94 0.92 13.58 14.15
N LEU A 95 0.18 12.89 13.29
CA LEU A 95 0.50 12.72 11.86
C LEU A 95 0.44 14.06 11.14
N THR A 96 1.56 14.55 10.60
CA THR A 96 1.62 15.81 9.83
C THR A 96 1.66 15.58 8.32
N GLU A 97 2.16 14.43 7.86
CA GLU A 97 2.25 14.11 6.44
C GLU A 97 2.13 12.59 6.19
N ALA A 98 1.46 12.21 5.10
CA ALA A 98 1.51 10.87 4.55
C ALA A 98 1.74 10.90 3.02
N THR A 99 2.73 10.16 2.54
CA THR A 99 3.10 10.10 1.11
C THR A 99 3.05 8.66 0.63
N TYR A 100 2.18 8.38 -0.34
CA TYR A 100 2.09 7.07 -0.96
C TYR A 100 3.08 6.97 -2.12
N SER A 101 3.67 5.79 -2.33
CA SER A 101 4.53 5.51 -3.50
C SER A 101 3.80 5.63 -4.84
N THR A 102 2.48 5.82 -4.82
CA THR A 102 1.66 6.06 -6.00
C THR A 102 1.48 7.54 -6.34
N GLY A 103 2.04 8.44 -5.54
CA GLY A 103 1.97 9.89 -5.73
C GLY A 103 0.95 10.60 -4.84
N GLU A 104 0.04 9.88 -4.17
CA GLU A 104 -0.94 10.53 -3.30
C GLU A 104 -0.27 11.11 -2.05
N THR A 105 -0.63 12.35 -1.72
CA THR A 105 -0.07 13.10 -0.60
C THR A 105 -1.16 13.63 0.30
N TYR A 106 -0.89 13.56 1.60
CA TYR A 106 -1.76 14.09 2.64
C TYR A 106 -0.92 14.91 3.60
N ALA A 107 -1.41 16.08 4.02
CA ALA A 107 -0.78 16.87 5.07
C ALA A 107 -1.82 17.41 6.05
N TYR A 108 -1.45 17.53 7.33
CA TYR A 108 -2.36 17.94 8.39
C TYR A 108 -1.75 18.98 9.31
N GLY A 109 -2.54 19.99 9.66
CA GLY A 109 -2.21 20.99 10.67
C GLY A 109 -3.09 20.83 11.90
N TYR A 110 -2.55 21.15 13.07
CA TYR A 110 -3.26 21.03 14.34
C TYR A 110 -3.05 22.27 15.20
N ASP A 111 -4.05 22.62 16.00
CA ASP A 111 -3.88 23.58 17.09
C ASP A 111 -3.27 22.94 18.35
N LEU A 112 -3.14 23.74 19.41
CA LEU A 112 -2.59 23.30 20.69
C LEU A 112 -3.53 22.35 21.47
N ALA A 113 -4.83 22.41 21.22
CA ALA A 113 -5.81 21.51 21.82
C ALA A 113 -5.88 20.15 21.10
N GLY A 114 -5.20 20.03 19.95
CA GLY A 114 -5.20 18.81 19.14
C GLY A 114 -6.27 18.78 18.06
N ASN A 115 -7.01 19.86 17.86
CA ASN A 115 -7.98 19.93 16.77
C ASN A 115 -7.25 20.10 15.45
N ARG A 116 -7.71 19.38 14.41
CA ARG A 116 -7.12 19.46 13.08
C ARG A 116 -7.59 20.72 12.36
N THR A 117 -6.72 21.72 12.27
CA THR A 117 -7.03 23.02 11.65
C THR A 117 -6.87 23.02 10.14
N SER A 118 -6.12 22.07 9.57
CA SER A 118 -6.02 21.91 8.13
C SER A 118 -5.88 20.44 7.71
N ALA A 119 -6.41 20.13 6.53
CA ALA A 119 -6.20 18.87 5.84
C ALA A 119 -5.95 19.17 4.36
N THR A 120 -4.79 18.74 3.86
CA THR A 120 -4.40 18.84 2.47
C THR A 120 -4.43 17.46 1.84
N THR A 121 -5.12 17.32 0.72
CA THR A 121 -5.12 16.09 -0.09
C THR A 121 -4.66 16.47 -1.49
N ASN A 122 -3.54 15.90 -1.95
CA ASN A 122 -2.99 16.16 -3.27
C ASN A 122 -2.86 17.66 -3.60
N GLY A 123 -2.36 18.44 -2.63
CA GLY A 123 -2.18 19.88 -2.73
C GLY A 123 -3.44 20.72 -2.46
N VAL A 124 -4.63 20.13 -2.42
CA VAL A 124 -5.88 20.84 -2.13
C VAL A 124 -6.08 20.91 -0.62
N THR A 125 -6.07 22.12 -0.06
CA THR A 125 -6.16 22.36 1.38
C THR A 125 -7.57 22.77 1.79
N MET A 126 -8.13 22.08 2.78
CA MET A 126 -9.30 22.51 3.54
C MET A 126 -8.88 22.96 4.93
N THR A 127 -9.48 24.03 5.44
CA THR A 127 -9.20 24.56 6.78
C THR A 127 -10.45 24.54 7.65
N GLN A 128 -10.26 24.34 8.95
CA GLN A 128 -11.31 24.36 9.95
C GLN A 128 -10.85 25.19 11.16
N SER A 129 -11.72 26.06 11.64
CA SER A 129 -11.46 26.85 12.85
C SER A 129 -12.30 26.34 14.02
N TYR A 130 -11.72 26.40 15.21
CA TYR A 130 -12.33 25.92 16.44
C TYR A 130 -12.41 27.04 17.47
N ASN A 131 -13.46 27.05 18.27
CA ASN A 131 -13.57 27.94 19.43
C ASN A 131 -12.87 27.34 20.67
N ALA A 132 -12.90 28.05 21.80
CA ALA A 132 -12.27 27.60 23.04
C ALA A 132 -12.89 26.32 23.66
N ALA A 133 -14.09 25.91 23.20
CA ALA A 133 -14.75 24.68 23.61
C ALA A 133 -14.45 23.49 22.65
N ASN A 134 -13.45 23.62 21.76
CA ASN A 134 -13.12 22.64 20.72
C ASN A 134 -14.26 22.37 19.73
N GLN A 135 -15.15 23.34 19.55
CA GLN A 135 -16.26 23.26 18.61
C GLN A 135 -15.93 24.03 17.33
N VAL A 136 -16.40 23.53 16.20
CA VAL A 136 -16.21 24.16 14.89
C VAL A 136 -16.94 25.50 14.84
N ILE A 137 -16.21 26.55 14.45
CA ILE A 137 -16.80 27.87 14.23
C ILE A 137 -17.72 27.82 13.00
N GLY A 138 -18.93 28.34 13.14
CA GLY A 138 -19.96 28.35 12.10
C GLY A 138 -20.96 27.20 12.19
N TRP A 139 -20.71 26.21 13.05
CA TRP A 139 -21.68 25.17 13.40
C TRP A 139 -22.45 25.58 14.66
N SER A 140 -23.64 25.01 14.83
CA SER A 140 -24.46 25.21 16.03
C SER A 140 -24.47 23.97 16.92
N TYR A 141 -24.59 24.20 18.22
CA TYR A 141 -24.51 23.16 19.24
C TYR A 141 -25.56 23.38 20.34
N ASP A 142 -25.97 22.30 20.99
CA ASP A 142 -26.76 22.39 22.21
C ASP A 142 -25.86 22.68 23.44
N ALA A 143 -26.48 22.85 24.61
CA ALA A 143 -25.76 23.12 25.86
C ALA A 143 -24.88 21.95 26.34
N ALA A 144 -25.15 20.72 25.89
CA ALA A 144 -24.34 19.54 26.15
C ALA A 144 -23.16 19.41 25.16
N GLY A 145 -23.10 20.27 24.13
CA GLY A 145 -22.07 20.27 23.11
C GLY A 145 -22.36 19.37 21.91
N ASN A 146 -23.58 18.81 21.79
CA ASN A 146 -23.97 18.04 20.62
C ASN A 146 -24.22 18.98 19.43
N ARG A 147 -23.77 18.58 18.24
CA ARG A 147 -23.87 19.42 17.03
C ARG A 147 -25.30 19.43 16.48
N LEU A 148 -25.96 20.59 16.56
CA LEU A 148 -27.31 20.79 16.01
C LEU A 148 -27.30 21.07 14.51
N SER A 149 -26.28 21.76 13.99
CA SER A 149 -26.15 21.97 12.55
C SER A 149 -24.71 22.21 12.12
N ASP A 150 -24.34 21.68 10.94
CA ASP A 150 -23.08 22.01 10.24
C ASP A 150 -23.28 22.94 9.03
N GLY A 151 -24.47 23.53 8.90
CA GLY A 151 -24.86 24.36 7.76
C GLY A 151 -25.32 23.55 6.52
N THR A 152 -25.18 22.22 6.54
CA THR A 152 -25.70 21.31 5.50
C THR A 152 -26.71 20.33 6.08
N THR A 153 -26.49 19.88 7.30
CA THR A 153 -27.32 18.95 8.04
C THR A 153 -27.78 19.57 9.34
N THR A 154 -28.95 19.14 9.81
CA THR A 154 -29.46 19.45 11.14
C THR A 154 -29.74 18.18 11.90
N SER A 155 -29.42 18.15 13.19
CA SER A 155 -29.64 17.00 14.05
C SER A 155 -30.35 17.36 15.35
N THR A 156 -31.16 16.44 15.86
CA THR A 156 -31.74 16.51 17.20
C THR A 156 -31.29 15.31 18.03
N TYR A 157 -31.29 15.46 19.34
CA TYR A 157 -30.76 14.46 20.28
C TYR A 157 -31.78 14.16 21.38
N ASP A 158 -31.75 12.93 21.87
CA ASP A 158 -32.44 12.58 23.11
C ASP A 158 -31.64 13.00 24.37
N ALA A 159 -32.21 12.80 25.55
CA ALA A 159 -31.57 13.16 26.82
C ALA A 159 -30.25 12.39 27.10
N LEU A 160 -29.95 11.32 26.35
CA LEU A 160 -28.72 10.55 26.43
C LEU A 160 -27.72 10.95 25.34
N SER A 161 -27.94 12.08 24.65
CA SER A 161 -27.10 12.58 23.55
C SER A 161 -27.01 11.64 22.35
N ARG A 162 -28.05 10.82 22.13
CA ARG A 162 -28.17 9.99 20.92
C ARG A 162 -28.98 10.72 19.86
N ILE A 163 -28.56 10.62 18.59
CA ILE A 163 -29.25 11.26 17.47
C ILE A 163 -30.67 10.68 17.33
N LEU A 164 -31.67 11.56 17.30
CA LEU A 164 -33.07 11.22 17.04
C LEU A 164 -33.45 11.49 15.58
N ILE A 165 -33.04 12.65 15.04
CA ILE A 165 -33.26 13.04 13.65
C ILE A 165 -31.96 13.57 13.09
N SER A 166 -31.67 13.26 11.83
CA SER A 166 -30.66 13.94 11.03
C SER A 166 -31.24 14.19 9.63
N ALA A 167 -31.28 15.44 9.20
CA ALA A 167 -31.84 15.85 7.91
C ALA A 167 -30.88 16.78 7.18
N THR A 168 -30.84 16.67 5.85
CA THR A 168 -30.09 17.59 4.98
C THR A 168 -30.97 18.80 4.65
N ILE A 169 -30.37 19.99 4.69
CA ILE A 169 -30.99 21.25 4.26
C ILE A 169 -31.03 21.23 2.72
N LEU A 170 -32.23 21.37 2.15
CA LEU A 170 -32.47 21.43 0.68
C LEU A 170 -32.37 22.86 0.14
#